data_AF-A0A2E4P7N3-F1
#
_entry.id   AF-A0A2E4P7N3-F1
#
_cell.length_a   1.000
_cell.length_b   1.000
_cell.length_c   1.000
_cell.angle_alpha   90.00
_cell.angle_beta   90.00
_cell.angle_gamma   90.00
#
_symmetry.space_group_name_H-M   'P 1'
#
loop_
_entity.id
_entity.type
_entity.pdbx_description
1 polymer ?
#
loop_
_entity_poly.entity_id
_entity_poly.type
_entity_poly.pdbx_seq_one_letter_code
_entity_poly.pdbx_strand_id
1 'polypeptide(L)'
;MPVIYEKTTGVLKTGDLQITQPTGTLIFEMSKRPNDLTNEKISIWIERAGASNVYLATKISLKDFLYSCLCNDKGKVFNPFGEENIIVANIGLEAAINIKDGEKMKVSLEGLIATDTYKISYVPHFESTNSYLSFEYKAIVEGYKDQTIDVSECDVAVIGMTNTLNEIGITMFGTDEKRFTPRELQILQLEDTPFVGFTVDNQVEQLDKNVIILPTQGISKLRFYKDSSGIIPITLMKRDELIPATSKAGYPLKLR
;
A
#
# COMPACT_ATOMS: atom_id res chain seq x y z
N MET A 1 -11.58 21.55 -8.46
CA MET A 1 -10.92 20.23 -8.43
C MET A 1 -11.77 19.28 -9.25
N PRO A 2 -11.23 18.52 -10.21
CA PRO A 2 -12.02 17.45 -10.84
C PRO A 2 -12.37 16.42 -9.76
N VAL A 3 -13.65 16.32 -9.43
CA VAL A 3 -14.22 15.34 -8.50
C VAL A 3 -14.43 14.07 -9.28
N ILE A 4 -13.80 12.95 -8.90
CA ILE A 4 -14.05 11.67 -9.57
C ILE A 4 -14.30 10.54 -8.56
N TYR A 5 -15.25 10.78 -7.67
CA TYR A 5 -16.37 9.92 -7.29
C TYR A 5 -17.33 10.81 -6.48
N GLU A 6 -18.63 10.79 -6.79
CA GLU A 6 -19.60 11.34 -5.83
C GLU A 6 -19.56 10.48 -4.57
N LYS A 7 -19.69 11.11 -3.40
CA LYS A 7 -19.68 10.46 -2.08
C LYS A 7 -20.58 9.21 -2.13
N THR A 8 -19.97 8.03 -2.15
CA THR A 8 -20.71 6.77 -2.32
C THR A 8 -21.02 6.17 -0.96
N THR A 9 -22.31 6.02 -0.66
CA THR A 9 -22.85 5.25 0.46
C THR A 9 -23.80 4.18 -0.08
N GLY A 10 -24.04 3.11 0.67
CA GLY A 10 -24.97 2.05 0.27
C GLY A 10 -24.45 1.06 -0.79
N VAL A 11 -23.17 1.12 -1.15
CA VAL A 11 -22.56 0.26 -2.18
C VAL A 11 -21.50 -0.66 -1.58
N LEU A 12 -21.40 -1.89 -2.10
CA LEU A 12 -20.36 -2.87 -1.70
C LEU A 12 -19.12 -2.83 -2.61
N LYS A 13 -19.21 -2.12 -3.73
CA LYS A 13 -18.17 -1.96 -4.74
C LYS A 13 -18.37 -0.64 -5.47
N THR A 14 -17.29 0.07 -5.79
CA THR A 14 -17.36 1.24 -6.69
C THR A 14 -17.37 0.80 -8.15
N GLY A 15 -17.66 1.75 -9.05
CA GLY A 15 -17.27 1.61 -10.46
C GLY A 15 -15.74 1.65 -10.65
N ASP A 16 -15.32 1.92 -11.88
CA ASP A 16 -13.92 2.22 -12.21
C ASP A 16 -13.76 3.74 -12.35
N LEU A 17 -12.89 4.32 -11.54
CA LEU A 17 -12.46 5.71 -11.65
C LEU A 17 -11.44 5.76 -12.77
N GLN A 18 -11.83 6.37 -13.88
CA GLN A 18 -10.95 6.53 -15.04
C GLN A 18 -10.20 7.85 -14.94
N ILE A 19 -8.88 7.77 -14.90
CA ILE A 19 -7.97 8.89 -14.85
C ILE A 19 -7.18 8.88 -16.16
N THR A 20 -7.38 9.92 -16.97
CA THR A 20 -6.73 10.09 -18.28
C THR A 20 -5.58 11.09 -18.24
N GLN A 21 -5.36 11.75 -17.10
CA GLN A 21 -4.28 12.70 -16.88
C GLN A 21 -3.19 12.05 -16.01
N PRO A 22 -1.91 12.44 -16.17
CA PRO A 22 -0.86 12.00 -15.27
C PRO A 22 -1.20 12.31 -13.81
N THR A 23 -1.17 11.30 -12.96
CA THR A 23 -1.30 11.46 -11.50
C THR A 23 -0.36 10.52 -10.76
N GLY A 24 0.16 10.99 -9.64
CA GLY A 24 0.95 10.20 -8.70
C GLY A 24 0.33 10.17 -7.32
N THR A 25 -0.86 10.75 -7.15
CA THR A 25 -1.43 11.05 -5.83
C THR A 25 -2.93 10.78 -5.84
N LEU A 26 -3.36 9.87 -4.97
CA LEU A 26 -4.76 9.59 -4.68
C LEU A 26 -5.12 10.20 -3.33
N ILE A 27 -6.30 10.78 -3.24
CA ILE A 27 -6.88 11.33 -2.00
C ILE A 27 -8.08 10.47 -1.64
N PHE A 28 -8.06 9.91 -0.44
CA PHE A 28 -9.16 9.12 0.12
C PHE A 28 -9.87 9.97 1.16
N GLU A 29 -11.17 10.14 0.99
CA GLU A 29 -12.08 10.75 1.96
C GLU A 29 -13.02 9.64 2.46
N MET A 30 -12.90 9.28 3.73
CA MET A 30 -13.60 8.13 4.31
C MET A 30 -14.21 8.45 5.68
N SER A 31 -15.37 7.83 5.98
CA SER A 31 -15.95 7.89 7.33
C SER A 31 -15.13 7.11 8.35
N LYS A 32 -14.35 6.12 7.90
CA LYS A 32 -13.50 5.25 8.73
C LYS A 32 -12.04 5.65 8.71
N ARG A 33 -11.34 5.39 9.82
CA ARG A 33 -9.88 5.43 9.89
C ARG A 33 -9.31 4.16 9.26
N PRO A 34 -8.05 4.17 8.79
CA PRO A 34 -7.34 2.98 8.33
C PRO A 34 -7.43 1.78 9.28
N ASN A 35 -7.33 2.02 10.60
CA ASN A 35 -7.39 0.96 11.61
C ASN A 35 -8.75 0.26 11.66
N ASP A 36 -9.82 0.96 11.26
CA ASP A 36 -11.21 0.49 11.28
C ASP A 36 -11.64 -0.17 9.97
N LEU A 37 -10.77 -0.14 8.95
CA LEU A 37 -10.97 -0.88 7.71
C LEU A 37 -10.72 -2.37 7.95
N THR A 38 -11.52 -3.22 7.31
CA THR A 38 -11.51 -4.67 7.55
C THR A 38 -11.52 -5.46 6.25
N ASN A 39 -12.55 -5.29 5.43
CA ASN A 39 -12.81 -6.09 4.23
C ASN A 39 -12.54 -5.33 2.94
N GLU A 40 -12.38 -4.02 3.04
CA GLU A 40 -12.22 -3.11 1.92
C GLU A 40 -10.91 -3.40 1.19
N LYS A 41 -11.00 -3.48 -0.13
CA LYS A 41 -9.88 -3.76 -1.03
C LYS A 41 -9.80 -2.71 -2.12
N ILE A 42 -8.60 -2.47 -2.61
CA ILE A 42 -8.32 -1.57 -3.72
C ILE A 42 -7.65 -2.32 -4.87
N SER A 43 -8.03 -1.94 -6.10
CA SER A 43 -7.30 -2.29 -7.31
C SER A 43 -6.97 -1.03 -8.09
N ILE A 44 -5.73 -0.97 -8.59
CA ILE A 44 -5.19 0.13 -9.39
C ILE A 44 -4.46 -0.49 -10.57
N TRP A 45 -4.83 -0.11 -11.78
CA TRP A 45 -4.13 -0.56 -12.99
C TRP A 45 -4.18 0.50 -14.07
N ILE A 46 -3.23 0.42 -15.00
CA ILE A 46 -3.18 1.24 -16.21
C ILE A 46 -3.59 0.35 -17.38
N GLU A 47 -4.71 0.69 -17.99
CA GLU A 47 -5.12 0.15 -19.28
C GLU A 47 -4.24 0.77 -20.37
N ARG A 48 -3.37 -0.04 -20.97
CA ARG A 48 -2.40 0.41 -21.98
C ARG A 48 -3.01 0.30 -23.37
N ALA A 49 -2.79 1.30 -24.22
CA ALA A 49 -3.23 1.28 -25.60
C ALA A 49 -2.41 0.27 -26.41
N GLY A 50 -3.03 -0.86 -26.79
CA GLY A 50 -2.39 -1.89 -27.63
C GLY A 50 -1.27 -2.70 -26.95
N ALA A 51 -1.20 -2.68 -25.61
CA ALA A 51 -0.27 -3.48 -24.82
C ALA A 51 -0.97 -4.09 -23.59
N SER A 52 -0.29 -4.97 -22.87
CA SER A 52 -0.80 -5.53 -21.62
C SER A 52 -1.00 -4.45 -20.55
N ASN A 53 -2.06 -4.59 -19.75
CA ASN A 53 -2.30 -3.72 -18.61
C ASN A 53 -1.14 -3.80 -17.61
N VAL A 54 -0.86 -2.68 -16.95
CA VAL A 54 0.10 -2.60 -15.85
C VAL A 54 -0.68 -2.54 -14.55
N TYR A 55 -0.47 -3.51 -13.65
CA TYR A 55 -1.18 -3.57 -12.38
C TYR A 55 -0.29 -3.02 -11.27
N LEU A 56 -0.74 -1.93 -10.65
CA LEU A 56 -0.09 -1.37 -9.46
C LEU A 56 -0.57 -2.10 -8.22
N ALA A 57 -1.86 -2.42 -8.17
CA ALA A 57 -2.52 -3.07 -7.04
C ALA A 57 -3.62 -3.99 -7.56
N THR A 58 -3.68 -5.23 -7.08
CA THR A 58 -4.74 -6.18 -7.45
C THR A 58 -5.42 -6.72 -6.20
N LYS A 59 -6.59 -6.17 -5.86
CA LYS A 59 -7.44 -6.60 -4.72
C LYS A 59 -6.67 -6.69 -3.39
N ILE A 60 -5.76 -5.76 -3.17
CA ILE A 60 -5.02 -5.64 -1.91
C ILE A 60 -5.92 -5.00 -0.85
N SER A 61 -5.68 -5.34 0.41
CA SER A 61 -6.31 -4.68 1.56
C SER A 61 -6.15 -3.16 1.43
N LEU A 62 -7.26 -2.40 1.46
CA LEU A 62 -7.22 -0.94 1.38
C LEU A 62 -6.45 -0.38 2.59
N LYS A 63 -6.64 -0.99 3.76
CA LYS A 63 -5.88 -0.72 4.97
C LYS A 63 -4.37 -0.82 4.75
N ASP A 64 -3.91 -1.95 4.21
CA ASP A 64 -2.48 -2.21 4.01
C ASP A 64 -1.89 -1.28 2.95
N PHE A 65 -2.65 -1.02 1.88
CA PHE A 65 -2.29 -0.04 0.86
C PHE A 65 -2.05 1.34 1.48
N LEU A 66 -3.00 1.83 2.29
CA LEU A 66 -2.88 3.15 2.93
C LEU A 66 -1.68 3.21 3.87
N TYR A 67 -1.44 2.18 4.70
CA TYR A 67 -0.26 2.15 5.56
C TYR A 67 1.06 2.12 4.80
N SER A 68 1.13 1.35 3.71
CA SER A 68 2.30 1.30 2.86
C SER A 68 2.65 2.70 2.33
N CYS A 69 1.63 3.44 1.86
CA CYS A 69 1.79 4.81 1.38
C CYS A 69 2.12 5.83 2.49
N LEU A 70 1.67 5.60 3.73
CA LEU A 70 2.00 6.46 4.87
C LEU A 70 3.46 6.30 5.33
N CYS A 71 4.05 5.11 5.15
CA CYS A 71 5.41 4.79 5.60
C CYS A 71 6.53 5.34 4.69
N ASN A 72 6.32 5.37 3.37
CA ASN A 72 7.38 5.66 2.38
C ASN A 72 7.43 7.13 1.95
N ASP A 73 7.73 8.05 2.87
CA ASP A 73 7.93 9.48 2.57
C ASP A 73 6.69 10.27 2.13
N LYS A 74 6.00 10.89 3.11
CA LYS A 74 5.05 12.02 2.95
C LYS A 74 3.57 11.68 2.82
N GLY A 75 3.15 10.44 3.06
CA GLY A 75 1.72 10.20 3.29
C GLY A 75 1.26 11.03 4.50
N LYS A 76 0.16 11.77 4.33
CA LYS A 76 -0.38 12.64 5.37
C LYS A 76 -1.83 12.28 5.61
N VAL A 77 -2.16 12.15 6.88
CA VAL A 77 -3.55 12.05 7.33
C VAL A 77 -3.96 13.41 7.85
N PHE A 78 -5.09 13.91 7.38
CA PHE A 78 -5.67 15.16 7.83
C PHE A 78 -7.10 14.91 8.28
N ASN A 79 -7.49 15.51 9.40
CA ASN A 79 -8.88 15.68 9.78
C ASN A 79 -9.15 17.18 9.97
N PRO A 80 -9.24 17.95 8.87
CA PRO A 80 -9.26 19.40 8.97
C PRO A 80 -10.55 19.95 9.61
N PHE A 81 -11.63 19.15 9.71
CA PHE A 81 -12.95 19.64 10.14
C PHE A 81 -13.77 18.66 11.01
N GLY A 82 -13.16 17.59 11.55
CA GLY A 82 -13.80 16.69 12.52
C GLY A 82 -14.75 15.63 11.93
N GLU A 83 -15.12 15.72 10.65
CA GLU A 83 -16.19 14.89 10.07
C GLU A 83 -15.72 13.82 9.07
N GLU A 84 -14.50 13.93 8.50
CA GLU A 84 -13.99 12.99 7.48
C GLU A 84 -12.49 12.70 7.64
N ASN A 85 -12.10 11.44 7.49
CA ASN A 85 -10.69 11.03 7.48
C ASN A 85 -10.14 11.21 6.06
N ILE A 86 -9.24 12.19 5.88
CA ILE A 86 -8.60 12.47 4.59
C ILE A 86 -7.20 11.89 4.59
N ILE A 87 -6.92 11.01 3.63
CA ILE A 87 -5.61 10.37 3.48
C ILE A 87 -5.07 10.66 2.09
N VAL A 88 -3.87 11.22 2.04
CA VAL A 88 -3.14 11.42 0.80
C VAL A 88 -2.16 10.28 0.60
N ALA A 89 -2.38 9.48 -0.44
CA ALA A 89 -1.57 8.33 -0.81
C ALA A 89 -0.82 8.60 -2.11
N ASN A 90 0.51 8.57 -2.04
CA ASN A 90 1.36 8.66 -3.23
C ASN A 90 1.49 7.26 -3.85
N ILE A 91 1.30 7.18 -5.16
CA ILE A 91 1.45 5.99 -6.01
C ILE A 91 2.50 6.19 -7.11
N GLY A 92 2.82 7.44 -7.44
CA GLY A 92 3.96 7.79 -8.30
C GLY A 92 5.22 8.02 -7.48
N LEU A 93 6.38 7.68 -8.05
CA LEU A 93 7.66 7.97 -7.41
C LEU A 93 8.09 9.40 -7.79
N GLU A 94 8.11 10.32 -6.83
CA GLU A 94 8.54 11.73 -6.96
C GLU A 94 7.70 12.64 -7.87
N ALA A 95 6.98 12.09 -8.86
CA ALA A 95 6.15 12.81 -9.83
C ALA A 95 4.88 12.02 -10.23
N ALA A 96 4.05 12.55 -11.14
CA ALA A 96 2.88 11.82 -11.62
C ALA A 96 3.26 10.66 -12.53
N ILE A 97 2.54 9.55 -12.45
CA ILE A 97 2.72 8.44 -13.38
C ILE A 97 2.27 8.89 -14.77
N ASN A 98 3.12 8.69 -15.76
CA ASN A 98 2.86 9.06 -17.15
C ASN A 98 1.69 8.24 -17.71
N ILE A 99 0.68 8.92 -18.23
CA ILE A 99 -0.49 8.33 -18.90
C ILE A 99 -0.50 8.88 -20.33
N LYS A 100 -0.29 8.00 -21.32
CA LYS A 100 -0.23 8.41 -22.73
C LYS A 100 -1.61 8.50 -23.35
N ASP A 101 -1.68 9.11 -24.53
CA ASP A 101 -2.90 9.15 -25.33
C ASP A 101 -3.47 7.75 -25.57
N GLY A 102 -4.75 7.57 -25.22
CA GLY A 102 -5.45 6.29 -25.29
C GLY A 102 -5.23 5.35 -24.10
N GLU A 103 -4.33 5.69 -23.17
CA GLU A 103 -4.16 4.96 -21.90
C GLU A 103 -5.05 5.56 -20.81
N LYS A 104 -5.40 4.74 -19.81
CA LYS A 104 -6.23 5.15 -18.68
C LYS A 104 -5.78 4.46 -17.41
N MET A 105 -5.51 5.21 -16.35
CA MET A 105 -5.43 4.63 -15.02
C MET A 105 -6.85 4.38 -14.50
N LYS A 106 -7.08 3.20 -13.93
CA LYS A 106 -8.34 2.76 -13.35
C LYS A 106 -8.15 2.44 -11.88
N VAL A 107 -9.05 2.97 -11.05
CA VAL A 107 -9.08 2.72 -9.60
C VAL A 107 -10.45 2.22 -9.19
N SER A 108 -10.50 1.12 -8.45
CA SER A 108 -11.76 0.55 -7.95
C SER A 108 -11.61 0.07 -6.51
N LEU A 109 -12.66 0.24 -5.71
CA LEU A 109 -12.78 -0.38 -4.39
C LEU A 109 -13.82 -1.50 -4.40
N GLU A 110 -13.57 -2.55 -3.62
CA GLU A 110 -14.50 -3.66 -3.39
C GLU A 110 -14.53 -4.07 -1.91
N GLY A 111 -15.57 -4.79 -1.48
CA GLY A 111 -15.71 -5.19 -0.08
C GLY A 111 -16.08 -4.03 0.84
N LEU A 112 -16.69 -2.98 0.28
CA LEU A 112 -17.13 -1.79 1.01
C LEU A 112 -18.25 -2.11 1.99
N ILE A 113 -18.30 -1.37 3.09
CA ILE A 113 -19.39 -1.47 4.08
C ILE A 113 -20.44 -0.42 3.74
N ALA A 114 -21.67 -0.87 3.52
CA ALA A 114 -22.75 -0.03 2.97
C ALA A 114 -23.08 1.22 3.81
N THR A 115 -22.85 1.17 5.13
CA THR A 115 -23.10 2.31 6.04
C THR A 115 -21.97 3.33 6.05
N ASP A 116 -20.82 3.00 5.47
CA ASP A 116 -19.64 3.86 5.44
C ASP A 116 -19.58 4.69 4.17
N THR A 117 -18.83 5.79 4.24
CA THR A 117 -18.54 6.66 3.11
C THR A 117 -17.14 6.37 2.58
N TYR A 118 -17.04 6.27 1.25
CA TYR A 118 -15.77 6.19 0.54
C TYR A 118 -15.81 7.11 -0.68
N LYS A 119 -14.83 7.98 -0.79
CA LYS A 119 -14.60 8.85 -1.94
C LYS A 119 -13.11 8.86 -2.28
N ILE A 120 -12.82 8.73 -3.57
CA ILE A 120 -11.46 8.83 -4.11
C ILE A 120 -11.41 10.02 -5.04
N SER A 121 -10.41 10.86 -4.83
CA SER A 121 -10.04 11.97 -5.71
C SER A 121 -8.57 11.80 -6.12
N TYR A 122 -8.09 12.56 -7.10
CA TYR A 122 -6.68 12.59 -7.45
C TYR A 122 -6.22 14.01 -7.73
N VAL A 123 -4.89 14.21 -7.66
CA VAL A 123 -4.27 15.49 -8.00
C VAL A 123 -3.44 15.29 -9.27
N PRO A 124 -3.72 16.02 -10.36
CA PRO A 124 -2.83 16.05 -11.51
C PRO A 124 -1.53 16.77 -11.13
N HIS A 125 -0.39 16.24 -11.57
CA HIS A 125 0.90 16.91 -11.42
C HIS A 125 1.43 17.40 -12.76
N PHE A 126 2.27 18.44 -12.71
CA PHE A 126 2.90 19.05 -13.90
C PHE A 126 4.03 18.18 -14.46
N GLU A 127 4.77 17.51 -13.59
CA GLU A 127 5.86 16.62 -13.95
C GLU A 127 5.36 15.19 -13.99
N SER A 128 5.87 14.43 -14.97
CA SER A 128 5.52 13.03 -15.14
C SER A 128 6.76 12.13 -15.08
N THR A 129 6.56 10.90 -14.62
CA THR A 129 7.56 9.85 -14.46
C THR A 129 7.02 8.54 -15.01
N ASN A 130 7.90 7.64 -15.40
CA ASN A 130 7.53 6.25 -15.68
C ASN A 130 7.56 5.39 -14.41
N SER A 131 8.13 5.87 -13.31
CA SER A 131 8.28 5.11 -12.07
C SER A 131 7.00 5.17 -11.22
N TYR A 132 6.61 4.04 -10.67
CA TYR A 132 5.42 3.90 -9.83
C TYR A 132 5.65 2.95 -8.67
N LEU A 133 4.76 2.99 -7.69
CA LEU A 133 4.72 2.04 -6.59
C LEU A 133 3.80 0.88 -6.93
N SER A 134 4.34 -0.33 -6.86
CA SER A 134 3.63 -1.59 -7.01
C SER A 134 3.39 -2.21 -5.64
N PHE A 135 2.23 -2.83 -5.48
CA PHE A 135 1.77 -3.45 -4.25
C PHE A 135 1.44 -4.92 -4.50
N GLU A 136 2.13 -5.80 -3.80
CA GLU A 136 2.03 -7.25 -3.95
C GLU A 136 1.51 -7.88 -2.67
N TYR A 137 0.43 -8.65 -2.78
CA TYR A 137 -0.05 -9.46 -1.66
C TYR A 137 0.62 -10.83 -1.63
N LYS A 138 1.16 -11.17 -0.48
CA LYS A 138 1.62 -12.52 -0.12
C LYS A 138 0.87 -12.99 1.12
N ALA A 139 0.81 -14.30 1.30
CA ALA A 139 0.24 -14.89 2.49
C ALA A 139 1.03 -16.13 2.89
N ILE A 140 1.27 -16.28 4.19
CA ILE A 140 1.77 -17.53 4.76
C ILE A 140 0.55 -18.29 5.22
N VAL A 141 0.17 -19.29 4.43
CA VAL A 141 -1.07 -20.04 4.63
C VAL A 141 -0.96 -21.06 5.76
N GLU A 142 -2.10 -21.65 6.12
CA GLU A 142 -2.18 -22.72 7.11
C GLU A 142 -1.27 -23.90 6.73
N GLY A 143 -0.75 -24.61 7.74
CA GLY A 143 0.14 -25.77 7.57
C GLY A 143 1.63 -25.42 7.48
N TYR A 144 1.98 -24.19 7.09
CA TYR A 144 3.36 -23.71 7.15
C TYR A 144 3.66 -23.18 8.55
N LYS A 145 4.72 -23.68 9.18
CA LYS A 145 5.20 -23.18 10.49
C LYS A 145 6.29 -22.12 10.33
N ASP A 146 7.02 -22.18 9.23
CA ASP A 146 7.96 -21.14 8.86
C ASP A 146 8.00 -20.94 7.34
N GLN A 147 8.23 -19.69 6.94
CA GLN A 147 8.40 -19.33 5.53
C GLN A 147 9.28 -18.09 5.40
N THR A 148 10.18 -18.11 4.43
CA THR A 148 11.03 -16.97 4.06
C THR A 148 10.44 -16.25 2.86
N ILE A 149 10.42 -14.93 2.95
CA ILE A 149 10.03 -14.01 1.88
C ILE A 149 11.24 -13.12 1.58
N ASP A 150 11.60 -13.08 0.30
CA ASP A 150 12.58 -12.11 -0.21
C ASP A 150 11.92 -10.73 -0.27
N VAL A 151 12.59 -9.75 0.32
CA VAL A 151 12.15 -8.35 0.37
C VAL A 151 13.24 -7.40 -0.14
N SER A 152 14.28 -7.91 -0.80
CA SER A 152 15.46 -7.14 -1.21
C SER A 152 15.14 -5.98 -2.15
N GLU A 153 14.07 -6.10 -2.93
CA GLU A 153 13.60 -5.09 -3.90
C GLU A 153 12.36 -4.34 -3.40
N CYS A 154 11.98 -4.51 -2.12
CA CYS A 154 10.82 -3.85 -1.53
C CYS A 154 11.25 -2.63 -0.72
N ASP A 155 10.38 -1.63 -0.67
CA ASP A 155 10.53 -0.45 0.19
C ASP A 155 9.85 -0.66 1.56
N VAL A 156 8.66 -1.29 1.58
CA VAL A 156 7.86 -1.49 2.80
C VAL A 156 7.20 -2.87 2.78
N ALA A 157 7.14 -3.50 3.95
CA ALA A 157 6.28 -4.64 4.24
C ALA A 157 5.24 -4.28 5.30
N VAL A 158 3.96 -4.43 4.97
CA VAL A 158 2.84 -4.36 5.93
C VAL A 158 2.40 -5.78 6.25
N ILE A 159 2.51 -6.16 7.51
CA ILE A 159 2.31 -7.53 7.99
C ILE A 159 1.09 -7.52 8.91
N GLY A 160 0.07 -8.31 8.58
CA GLY A 160 -1.10 -8.44 9.43
C GLY A 160 -0.77 -9.25 10.69
N MET A 161 -1.12 -8.68 11.83
CA MET A 161 -0.96 -9.35 13.12
C MET A 161 -1.97 -10.47 13.26
N THR A 162 -1.48 -11.61 13.75
CA THR A 162 -2.31 -12.74 14.12
C THR A 162 -1.80 -13.31 15.43
N ASN A 163 -2.69 -13.91 16.22
CA ASN A 163 -2.30 -14.59 17.46
C ASN A 163 -1.41 -15.82 17.21
N THR A 164 -1.29 -16.25 15.95
CA THR A 164 -0.48 -17.39 15.52
C THR A 164 0.94 -17.00 15.10
N LEU A 165 1.22 -15.71 14.91
CA LEU A 165 2.57 -15.24 14.58
C LEU A 165 3.42 -15.16 15.85
N ASN A 166 4.50 -15.92 15.90
CA ASN A 166 5.37 -16.03 17.08
C ASN A 166 6.60 -15.13 16.98
N GLU A 167 7.32 -15.18 15.85
CA GLU A 167 8.53 -14.40 15.62
C GLU A 167 8.68 -14.02 14.14
N ILE A 168 9.42 -12.94 13.89
CA ILE A 168 9.91 -12.56 12.58
C ILE A 168 11.44 -12.47 12.64
N GLY A 169 12.10 -13.30 11.84
CA GLY A 169 13.52 -13.21 11.53
C GLY A 169 13.78 -12.17 10.46
N ILE A 170 14.66 -11.23 10.74
CA ILE A 170 15.12 -10.18 9.83
C ILE A 170 16.57 -10.48 9.45
N THR A 171 16.85 -10.58 8.15
CA THR A 171 18.21 -10.77 7.62
C THR A 171 18.60 -9.54 6.81
N MET A 172 19.54 -8.74 7.33
CA MET A 172 20.12 -7.63 6.56
C MET A 172 21.14 -8.16 5.53
N PHE A 173 21.47 -7.36 4.52
CA PHE A 173 22.47 -7.77 3.54
C PHE A 173 23.82 -8.07 4.21
N GLY A 174 24.33 -9.28 3.99
CA GLY A 174 25.63 -9.72 4.50
C GLY A 174 25.67 -10.00 6.01
N THR A 175 24.52 -10.11 6.68
CA THR A 175 24.44 -10.43 8.11
C THR A 175 23.69 -11.74 8.35
N ASP A 176 23.83 -12.25 9.57
CA ASP A 176 22.96 -13.33 10.07
C ASP A 176 21.55 -12.82 10.40
N GLU A 177 20.61 -13.76 10.52
CA GLU A 177 19.23 -13.49 10.93
C GLU A 177 19.19 -13.06 12.41
N LYS A 178 18.42 -12.00 12.69
CA LYS A 178 18.00 -11.64 14.04
C LYS A 178 16.49 -11.81 14.18
N ARG A 179 16.04 -12.40 15.28
CA ARG A 179 14.62 -12.67 15.52
C ARG A 179 14.03 -11.68 16.49
N PHE A 180 12.78 -11.30 16.21
CA PHE A 180 12.00 -10.41 17.04
C PHE A 180 10.60 -10.99 17.20
N THR A 181 10.05 -10.85 18.38
CA THR A 181 8.62 -11.03 18.60
C THR A 181 7.84 -9.91 17.91
N PRO A 182 6.57 -10.15 17.55
CA PRO A 182 5.69 -9.10 17.03
C PRO A 182 5.62 -7.88 17.95
N ARG A 183 5.65 -8.09 19.27
CA ARG A 183 5.59 -7.00 20.24
C ARG A 183 6.85 -6.13 20.20
N GLU A 184 8.04 -6.72 20.08
CA GLU A 184 9.28 -5.97 19.95
C GLU A 184 9.27 -5.12 18.67
N LEU A 185 8.83 -5.68 17.54
CA LEU A 185 8.72 -4.93 16.29
C LEU A 185 7.69 -3.79 16.37
N GLN A 186 6.55 -4.00 17.04
CA GLN A 186 5.59 -2.93 17.27
C GLN A 186 6.16 -1.79 18.13
N ILE A 187 7.00 -2.11 19.12
CA ILE A 187 7.66 -1.11 19.96
C ILE A 187 8.72 -0.35 19.15
N LEU A 188 9.54 -1.04 18.35
CA LEU A 188 10.53 -0.40 17.48
C LEU A 188 9.85 0.50 16.44
N GLN A 189 8.71 0.08 15.89
CA GLN A 189 7.93 0.90 14.96
C GLN A 189 7.46 2.22 15.59
N LEU A 190 7.12 2.23 16.89
CA LEU A 190 6.77 3.46 17.62
C LEU A 190 7.96 4.41 17.78
N GLU A 191 9.18 3.87 17.87
CA GLU A 191 10.41 4.64 18.04
C GLU A 191 10.88 5.27 16.72
N ASP A 192 11.03 4.44 15.67
CA ASP A 192 11.62 4.86 14.40
C ASP A 192 10.64 5.58 13.47
N THR A 193 9.35 5.29 13.59
CA THR A 193 8.33 5.77 12.64
C THR A 193 7.05 6.14 13.38
N PRO A 194 6.97 7.34 14.01
CA PRO A 194 5.75 7.81 14.67
C PRO A 194 4.57 8.08 13.70
N PHE A 195 4.68 7.68 12.43
CA PHE A 195 3.86 8.11 11.28
C PHE A 195 2.58 7.29 11.04
N VAL A 196 1.81 7.04 12.09
CA VAL A 196 0.34 6.93 11.95
C VAL A 196 -0.30 7.73 13.08
N GLY A 197 0.19 8.94 13.31
CA GLY A 197 -0.41 9.88 14.24
C GLY A 197 -1.62 10.55 13.63
N PHE A 198 -2.83 10.15 14.01
CA PHE A 198 -4.02 10.95 13.72
C PHE A 198 -4.04 12.12 14.69
N THR A 199 -4.07 13.36 14.22
CA THR A 199 -4.44 14.48 15.09
C THR A 199 -5.97 14.55 15.11
N VAL A 200 -6.57 14.05 16.18
CA VAL A 200 -7.99 14.26 16.48
C VAL A 200 -8.03 14.99 17.80
N ASP A 201 -8.62 16.18 17.83
CA ASP A 201 -8.71 17.01 19.05
C ASP A 201 -7.35 17.25 19.75
N ASN A 202 -6.29 17.49 18.96
CA ASN A 202 -4.89 17.66 19.43
C ASN A 202 -4.27 16.44 20.14
N GLN A 203 -4.86 15.26 20.05
CA GLN A 203 -4.26 14.00 20.50
C GLN A 203 -3.70 13.24 19.30
N VAL A 204 -2.47 12.73 19.43
CA VAL A 204 -1.84 11.85 18.44
C VAL A 204 -2.24 10.42 18.79
N GLU A 205 -3.15 9.80 18.03
CA GLU A 205 -3.44 8.38 18.22
C GLU A 205 -2.29 7.53 17.70
N GLN A 206 -1.81 6.60 18.53
CA GLN A 206 -0.71 5.69 18.20
C GLN A 206 -1.23 4.40 17.56
N LEU A 207 -0.56 4.05 16.45
CA LEU A 207 -0.31 2.72 15.88
C LEU A 207 -1.46 1.70 15.87
N ASP A 208 -1.79 1.20 14.69
CA ASP A 208 -2.68 0.04 14.60
C ASP A 208 -1.98 -1.22 15.12
N LYS A 209 -2.43 -1.69 16.29
CA LYS A 209 -1.98 -2.94 16.92
C LYS A 209 -2.17 -4.19 16.07
N ASN A 210 -2.97 -4.11 15.00
CA ASN A 210 -3.27 -5.24 14.13
C ASN A 210 -2.34 -5.33 12.91
N VAL A 211 -1.36 -4.43 12.77
CA VAL A 211 -0.34 -4.52 11.72
C VAL A 211 1.05 -4.23 12.28
N ILE A 212 2.07 -4.78 11.61
CA ILE A 212 3.46 -4.34 11.73
C ILE A 212 3.84 -3.74 10.37
N ILE A 213 4.39 -2.53 10.40
CA ILE A 213 4.88 -1.84 9.20
C ILE A 213 6.40 -1.79 9.31
N LEU A 214 7.10 -2.42 8.37
CA LEU A 214 8.55 -2.48 8.34
C LEU A 214 9.06 -1.82 7.06
N PRO A 215 9.81 -0.72 7.14
CA PRO A 215 10.70 -0.31 6.07
C PRO A 215 11.70 -1.43 5.78
N THR A 216 11.84 -1.84 4.52
CA THR A 216 12.69 -2.98 4.13
C THR A 216 14.03 -2.56 3.54
N GLN A 217 14.37 -1.27 3.55
CA GLN A 217 15.67 -0.79 3.08
C GLN A 217 16.82 -1.46 3.84
N GLY A 218 17.72 -2.13 3.10
CA GLY A 218 18.85 -2.86 3.68
C GLY A 218 18.50 -4.25 4.24
N ILE A 219 17.22 -4.64 4.22
CA ILE A 219 16.74 -5.98 4.58
C ILE A 219 16.67 -6.83 3.30
N SER A 220 17.27 -8.02 3.34
CA SER A 220 17.20 -8.96 2.23
C SER A 220 16.04 -9.94 2.37
N LYS A 221 15.76 -10.41 3.59
CA LYS A 221 14.78 -11.47 3.84
C LYS A 221 14.03 -11.24 5.14
N LEU A 222 12.75 -11.58 5.10
CA LEU A 222 11.91 -11.77 6.28
C LEU A 222 11.56 -13.26 6.39
N ARG A 223 11.82 -13.86 7.54
CA ARG A 223 11.40 -15.22 7.86
C ARG A 223 10.38 -15.19 8.97
N PHE A 224 9.23 -15.79 8.73
CA PHE A 224 8.13 -15.78 9.69
C PHE A 224 8.10 -17.12 10.40
N TYR A 225 7.89 -17.09 11.71
CA TYR A 225 7.72 -18.26 12.54
C TYR A 225 6.33 -18.19 13.16
N LYS A 226 5.50 -19.18 12.88
CA LYS A 226 4.09 -19.19 13.29
C LYS A 226 3.62 -20.56 13.70
N ASP A 227 2.53 -20.58 14.45
CA ASP A 227 1.76 -21.80 14.68
C ASP A 227 1.22 -22.34 13.34
N SER A 228 0.97 -23.64 13.28
CA SER A 228 0.49 -24.26 12.03
C SER A 228 -0.91 -23.77 11.64
N SER A 229 -1.69 -23.27 12.60
CA SER A 229 -2.97 -22.61 12.35
C SER A 229 -2.76 -21.16 11.88
N GLY A 230 -3.75 -20.59 11.21
CA GLY A 230 -3.77 -19.17 10.85
C GLY A 230 -3.00 -18.81 9.57
N ILE A 231 -3.40 -17.67 9.00
CA ILE A 231 -2.85 -17.10 7.77
C ILE A 231 -2.21 -15.76 8.14
N ILE A 232 -0.97 -15.53 7.73
CA ILE A 232 -0.30 -14.23 7.91
C ILE A 232 -0.38 -13.48 6.59
N PRO A 233 -1.25 -12.45 6.46
CA PRO A 233 -1.29 -11.62 5.28
C PRO A 233 -0.13 -10.63 5.28
N ILE A 234 0.48 -10.43 4.13
CA ILE A 234 1.65 -9.57 3.95
C ILE A 234 1.45 -8.78 2.67
N THR A 235 1.48 -7.47 2.75
CA THR A 235 1.48 -6.57 1.60
C THR A 235 2.88 -5.98 1.46
N LEU A 236 3.52 -6.22 0.32
CA LEU A 236 4.81 -5.66 -0.03
C LEU A 236 4.63 -4.49 -0.99
N MET A 237 5.28 -3.38 -0.72
CA MET A 237 5.35 -2.25 -1.64
C MET A 237 6.77 -2.15 -2.20
N LYS A 238 6.87 -1.99 -3.52
CA LYS A 238 8.14 -1.89 -4.26
C LYS A 238 8.04 -0.85 -5.36
N ARG A 239 9.20 -0.41 -5.84
CA ARG A 239 9.31 0.49 -6.99
C ARG A 239 9.29 -0.33 -8.27
N ASP A 240 8.62 0.20 -9.29
CA ASP A 240 8.56 -0.41 -10.61
C ASP A 240 8.52 0.71 -11.66
N GLU A 241 8.69 0.36 -12.93
CA GLU A 241 8.77 1.32 -14.04
C GLU A 241 7.89 0.91 -15.21
N LEU A 242 7.22 1.89 -15.81
CA LEU A 242 6.47 1.71 -17.04
C LEU A 242 7.43 1.42 -18.18
N ILE A 243 7.47 0.15 -18.59
CA ILE A 243 8.22 -0.25 -19.78
C ILE A 243 7.52 0.35 -21.02
N PRO A 244 8.24 1.06 -21.91
CA PRO A 244 7.69 1.53 -23.16
C PRO A 244 7.23 0.36 -24.03
N ALA A 245 6.06 0.45 -24.65
CA ALA A 245 5.52 -0.62 -25.52
C ALA A 245 6.41 -0.98 -26.72
N THR A 246 7.43 -0.16 -27.03
CA THR A 246 8.38 -0.35 -28.12
C THR A 246 9.66 -1.12 -27.75
N SER A 247 9.88 -1.52 -26.49
CA SER A 247 11.09 -2.28 -26.11
C SER A 247 10.96 -3.78 -26.39
N LYS A 248 10.66 -4.15 -27.65
CA LYS A 248 11.04 -5.47 -28.17
C LYS A 248 12.54 -5.47 -28.52
N ALA A 249 13.39 -5.40 -27.50
CA ALA A 249 14.78 -5.84 -27.53
C ALA A 249 15.30 -5.83 -26.09
N GLY A 250 15.56 -7.02 -25.55
CA GLY A 250 15.88 -7.21 -24.14
C GLY A 250 17.22 -6.60 -23.75
N TYR A 251 17.22 -5.92 -22.61
CA TYR A 251 18.27 -5.99 -21.60
C TYR A 251 17.58 -5.71 -20.25
N PRO A 252 17.77 -6.55 -19.21
CA PRO A 252 17.28 -6.22 -17.89
C PRO A 252 18.04 -5.01 -17.37
N LEU A 253 17.32 -3.92 -17.09
CA LEU A 253 17.83 -2.82 -16.28
C LEU A 253 18.09 -3.37 -14.88
N LYS A 254 19.36 -3.59 -14.54
CA LYS A 254 19.77 -3.74 -13.14
C LYS A 254 19.73 -2.35 -12.52
N LEU A 255 18.68 -2.08 -11.74
CA LEU A 255 18.68 -0.96 -10.80
C LEU A 255 19.76 -1.24 -9.74
N ARG A 256 20.59 -0.22 -9.46
CA ARG A 256 21.60 -0.21 -8.39
C ARG A 256 21.02 0.40 -7.14
#